data_AF-A0A8S3ERH8-F1
#
_entry.id   AF-A0A8S3ERH8-F1
#
_cell.length_a   1.000
_cell.length_b   1.000
_cell.length_c   1.000
_cell.angle_alpha   90.00
_cell.angle_beta   90.00
_cell.angle_gamma   90.00
#
_symmetry.space_group_name_H-M   'P 1'
#
loop_
_entity.id
_entity.type
_entity.pdbx_description
1 polymer ?
#
loop_
_entity_poly.entity_id
_entity_poly.type
_entity_poly.pdbx_seq_one_letter_code
_entity_poly.pdbx_strand_id
1 'polypeptide(L)'
;LLPFIEKYHHNGNYLFWPDLARAHYSNLVKERLHKKNVPLVARQDNPPNVPQARSIETVWALLERKVYDNNWEAKNLDALARRIKQKAKEFDQNMLQAMVEGVRKKLRAMWRDGLYSVR
;
A
#
# COMPACT_ATOMS: atom_id res chain seq x y z
N LEU A 1 -2.27 10.99 -3.95
CA LEU A 1 -1.69 10.07 -4.95
C LEU A 1 -1.00 10.82 -6.08
N LEU A 2 -1.72 11.51 -6.97
CA LEU A 2 -1.10 12.13 -8.16
C LEU A 2 0.08 13.09 -7.84
N PRO A 3 -0.02 14.03 -6.87
CA PRO A 3 1.14 14.89 -6.56
C PRO A 3 2.37 14.12 -6.04
N PHE A 4 2.15 12.96 -5.39
CA PHE A 4 3.25 12.10 -4.92
C PHE A 4 3.93 11.39 -6.09
N ILE A 5 3.13 10.83 -7.00
CA ILE A 5 3.62 10.18 -8.22
C ILE A 5 4.39 11.18 -9.08
N GLU A 6 3.80 12.35 -9.34
CA GLU A 6 4.40 13.42 -10.15
C GLU A 6 5.74 13.88 -9.55
N LYS A 7 5.86 13.92 -8.21
CA LYS A 7 7.08 14.31 -7.52
C LYS A 7 8.18 13.24 -7.53
N TYR A 8 7.83 11.97 -7.32
CA TYR A 8 8.82 10.91 -7.03
C TYR A 8 8.97 9.83 -8.11
N HIS A 9 8.03 9.73 -9.06
CA HIS A 9 7.96 8.63 -10.04
C HIS A 9 7.77 9.13 -11.48
N HIS A 10 8.39 10.26 -11.83
CA HIS A 10 8.30 10.88 -13.15
C HIS A 10 8.80 9.99 -14.30
N ASN A 11 9.70 9.04 -14.02
CA ASN A 11 10.28 8.13 -15.02
C ASN A 11 9.36 6.99 -15.43
N GLY A 12 8.15 6.89 -14.86
CA GLY A 12 7.17 5.85 -15.19
C GLY A 12 7.55 4.44 -14.73
N ASN A 13 8.67 4.26 -14.01
CA ASN A 13 9.12 2.96 -13.53
C ASN A 13 8.42 2.58 -12.21
N TYR A 14 7.09 2.45 -12.28
CA TYR A 14 6.26 2.01 -11.18
C TYR A 14 4.98 1.36 -11.70
N LEU A 15 4.28 0.65 -10.82
CA LEU A 15 2.97 0.09 -11.10
C LEU A 15 2.07 0.41 -9.91
N PHE A 16 0.91 1.03 -10.17
CA PHE A 16 -0.05 1.34 -9.12
C PHE A 16 -0.91 0.11 -8.85
N TRP A 17 -0.79 -0.45 -7.64
CA TRP A 17 -1.51 -1.65 -7.21
C TRP A 17 -2.43 -1.34 -6.02
N PRO A 18 -3.69 -0.94 -6.27
CA PRO A 18 -4.67 -0.71 -5.21
C PRO A 18 -5.30 -2.01 -4.73
N ASP A 19 -6.09 -1.94 -3.65
CA ASP A 19 -6.96 -3.05 -3.29
C ASP A 19 -8.12 -3.23 -4.30
N LEU A 20 -8.90 -4.30 -4.13
CA LEU A 20 -9.97 -4.69 -5.06
C LEU A 20 -11.30 -3.95 -4.86
N ALA A 21 -11.36 -2.93 -4.01
CA ALA A 21 -12.57 -2.15 -3.77
C ALA A 21 -13.13 -1.59 -5.08
N ARG A 22 -14.45 -1.66 -5.23
CA ARG A 22 -15.16 -1.25 -6.44
C ARG A 22 -14.86 0.20 -6.83
N ALA A 23 -14.64 1.07 -5.85
CA ALA A 23 -14.30 2.47 -6.07
C ALA A 23 -13.00 2.64 -6.88
N HIS A 24 -11.95 1.85 -6.58
CA HIS A 24 -10.65 1.93 -7.25
C HIS A 24 -10.69 1.48 -8.72
N TYR A 25 -11.66 0.64 -9.08
CA TYR A 25 -11.83 0.10 -10.43
C TYR A 25 -13.04 0.68 -11.18
N SER A 26 -13.66 1.74 -10.65
CA SER A 26 -14.73 2.45 -11.34
C SER A 26 -14.24 3.07 -12.65
N ASN A 27 -15.14 3.24 -13.64
CA ASN A 27 -14.78 3.81 -14.94
C ASN A 27 -14.16 5.21 -14.79
N LEU A 28 -14.76 6.06 -13.94
CA LEU A 28 -14.25 7.38 -13.63
C LEU A 28 -12.80 7.37 -13.12
N VAL A 29 -12.47 6.45 -12.20
CA VAL A 29 -11.11 6.35 -11.65
C VAL A 29 -10.14 5.83 -12.71
N LYS A 30 -10.51 4.78 -13.45
CA LYS A 30 -9.67 4.23 -14.53
C LYS A 30 -9.36 5.28 -15.60
N GLU A 31 -10.36 6.02 -16.05
CA GLU A 31 -10.19 7.10 -17.03
C GLU A 31 -9.28 8.21 -16.50
N ARG A 32 -9.43 8.58 -15.22
CA ARG A 32 -8.57 9.60 -14.60
C ARG A 32 -7.12 9.14 -14.49
N LEU A 33 -6.87 7.90 -14.11
CA LEU A 33 -5.53 7.33 -14.04
C LEU A 33 -4.90 7.19 -15.42
N HIS A 34 -5.68 6.75 -16.42
CA HIS A 34 -5.27 6.68 -17.82
C HIS A 34 -4.85 8.05 -18.37
N LYS A 35 -5.69 9.09 -18.19
CA LYS A 35 -5.37 10.48 -18.60
C LYS A 35 -4.10 11.03 -17.93
N LYS A 36 -3.72 10.47 -16.79
CA LYS A 36 -2.52 10.85 -16.03
C LYS A 36 -1.35 9.90 -16.26
N ASN A 37 -1.44 8.98 -17.22
CA ASN A 37 -0.43 7.97 -17.54
C ASN A 37 0.02 7.16 -16.32
N VAL A 38 -0.91 6.89 -15.39
CA VAL A 38 -0.64 6.07 -14.20
C VAL A 38 -0.93 4.60 -14.54
N PRO A 39 0.10 3.73 -14.66
CA PRO A 39 -0.12 2.31 -14.91
C PRO A 39 -0.81 1.67 -13.70
N LEU A 40 -1.91 0.97 -13.94
CA LEU A 40 -2.76 0.35 -12.91
C LEU A 40 -2.76 -1.17 -13.08
N VAL A 41 -2.57 -1.92 -12.00
CA VAL A 41 -2.79 -3.39 -12.01
C VAL A 41 -4.23 -3.67 -12.39
N ALA A 42 -4.44 -4.40 -13.48
CA ALA A 42 -5.77 -4.75 -13.95
C ALA A 42 -6.50 -5.61 -12.91
N ARG A 43 -7.83 -5.49 -12.88
CA ARG A 43 -8.65 -6.13 -11.84
C ARG A 43 -8.48 -7.64 -11.83
N GLN A 44 -8.40 -8.26 -13.00
CA GLN A 44 -8.22 -9.70 -13.17
C GLN A 44 -6.86 -10.21 -12.71
N ASP A 45 -5.84 -9.34 -12.71
CA ASP A 45 -4.47 -9.68 -12.29
C ASP A 45 -4.22 -9.34 -10.82
N ASN A 46 -5.20 -8.76 -10.13
CA ASN A 46 -5.15 -8.42 -8.71
C ASN A 46 -5.85 -9.52 -7.91
N PRO A 47 -5.13 -10.47 -7.30
CA PRO A 47 -5.76 -11.61 -6.64
C PRO A 47 -6.54 -11.17 -5.39
N PRO A 48 -7.79 -11.63 -5.21
CA PRO A 48 -8.55 -11.38 -3.99
C PRO A 48 -7.99 -12.17 -2.81
N ASN A 49 -8.15 -11.64 -1.61
CA ASN A 49 -7.84 -12.35 -0.35
C ASN A 49 -6.39 -12.84 -0.23
N VAL A 50 -5.42 -12.07 -0.71
CA VAL A 50 -3.97 -12.34 -0.54
C VAL A 50 -3.28 -11.22 0.27
N PRO A 51 -3.72 -10.94 1.53
CA PRO A 51 -3.10 -9.91 2.36
C PRO A 51 -1.61 -10.16 2.62
N GLN A 52 -1.17 -11.42 2.67
CA GLN A 52 0.23 -11.80 2.88
C GLN A 52 1.17 -11.40 1.72
N ALA A 53 0.64 -11.14 0.52
CA ALA A 53 1.41 -10.57 -0.60
C ALA A 53 1.50 -9.05 -0.52
N ARG A 54 0.67 -8.41 0.31
CA ARG A 54 0.48 -6.96 0.37
C ARG A 54 1.18 -6.40 1.60
N SER A 55 2.41 -5.93 1.40
CA SER A 55 3.20 -5.33 2.49
C SER A 55 2.54 -4.12 3.16
N ILE A 56 1.56 -3.48 2.51
CA ILE A 56 0.78 -2.38 3.10
C ILE A 56 0.01 -2.80 4.35
N GLU A 57 -0.43 -4.06 4.46
CA GLU A 57 -1.12 -4.56 5.66
C GLU A 57 -0.17 -4.58 6.87
N THR A 58 1.08 -5.00 6.65
CA THR A 58 2.13 -4.92 7.69
C THR A 58 2.45 -3.47 8.04
N VAL A 59 2.50 -2.57 7.06
CA VAL A 59 2.72 -1.14 7.30
C VAL A 59 1.61 -0.55 8.17
N TRP A 60 0.34 -0.91 7.95
CA TRP A 60 -0.77 -0.47 8.78
C TRP A 60 -0.67 -1.00 10.21
N ALA A 61 -0.40 -2.30 10.39
CA ALA A 61 -0.22 -2.89 11.72
C ALA A 61 0.92 -2.24 12.51
N LEU A 62 2.04 -1.94 11.86
CA LEU A 62 3.16 -1.21 12.48
C LEU A 62 2.78 0.23 12.85
N LEU A 63 1.99 0.90 12.01
CA LEU A 63 1.58 2.28 12.24
C LEU A 63 0.61 2.35 13.40
N GLU A 64 -0.38 1.45 13.43
CA GLU A 64 -1.32 1.29 14.53
C GLU A 64 -0.59 1.08 15.86
N ARG A 65 0.37 0.13 15.90
CA ARG A 65 1.19 -0.10 17.08
C ARG A 65 1.91 1.17 17.56
N LYS A 66 2.46 1.98 16.64
CA LYS A 66 3.11 3.26 16.99
C LYS A 66 2.13 4.33 17.45
N VAL A 67 0.93 4.36 16.89
CA VAL A 67 -0.10 5.35 17.22
C VAL A 67 -0.55 5.17 18.67
N TYR A 68 -0.84 3.93 19.06
CA TYR A 68 -1.37 3.55 20.37
C TYR A 68 -0.30 3.19 21.41
N ASP A 69 0.97 3.33 21.06
CA ASP A 69 2.10 3.08 21.96
C ASP A 69 1.98 3.85 23.29
N ASN A 70 2.38 3.22 24.39
CA ASN A 70 2.22 3.72 25.77
C ASN A 70 0.77 4.01 26.19
N ASN A 71 -0.17 3.17 25.78
CA ASN A 71 -1.61 3.30 26.07
C ASN A 71 -2.16 4.67 25.64
N TRP A 72 -1.65 5.20 24.53
CA TRP A 72 -2.13 6.48 24.00
C TRP A 72 -3.54 6.30 23.45
N GLU A 73 -4.48 7.16 23.84
CA GLU A 73 -5.85 7.15 23.35
C GLU A 73 -6.22 8.47 22.67
N ALA A 74 -7.01 8.36 21.60
CA ALA A 74 -7.50 9.53 20.88
C ALA A 74 -8.67 10.19 21.62
N LYS A 75 -8.51 11.46 21.98
CA LYS A 75 -9.60 12.27 22.58
C LYS A 75 -10.66 12.69 21.56
N ASN A 76 -10.27 12.77 20.28
CA ASN A 76 -11.14 13.11 19.14
C ASN A 76 -10.44 12.73 17.83
N LEU A 77 -11.17 12.82 16.73
CA LEU A 77 -10.69 12.48 15.39
C LEU A 77 -9.50 13.35 14.94
N ASP A 78 -9.47 14.64 15.32
CA ASP A 78 -8.38 15.53 14.95
C ASP A 78 -7.07 15.16 15.66
N ALA A 79 -7.15 14.79 16.94
CA ALA A 79 -6.01 14.30 17.70
C ALA A 79 -5.47 12.99 17.09
N LEU A 80 -6.37 12.07 16.71
CA LEU A 80 -6.00 10.83 16.02
C LEU A 80 -5.33 11.12 14.67
N ALA A 81 -5.92 11.99 13.84
CA ALA A 81 -5.38 12.33 12.53
C ALA A 81 -3.97 12.97 12.63
N ARG A 82 -3.76 13.86 13.61
CA ARG A 82 -2.43 14.44 13.89
C ARG A 82 -1.43 13.37 14.33
N ARG A 83 -1.83 12.48 15.24
CA ARG A 83 -0.98 11.39 15.74
C ARG A 83 -0.57 10.43 14.62
N ILE A 84 -1.53 10.01 13.78
CA ILE A 84 -1.27 9.16 12.59
C ILE A 84 -0.24 9.82 11.67
N LYS A 85 -0.43 11.10 11.32
CA LYS A 85 0.51 11.84 10.46
C LYS A 85 1.89 11.97 11.09
N GLN A 86 1.98 12.18 12.40
CA GLN A 86 3.24 12.24 13.12
C GLN A 86 3.95 10.89 13.09
N LYS A 87 3.26 9.81 13.45
CA LYS A 87 3.84 8.46 13.51
C LYS A 87 4.21 7.90 12.15
N ALA A 88 3.46 8.23 11.10
CA ALA A 88 3.80 7.84 9.73
C ALA A 88 5.13 8.46 9.25
N LYS A 89 5.47 9.69 9.72
CA LYS A 89 6.75 10.34 9.39
C LYS A 89 7.96 9.72 10.09
N GLU A 90 7.75 8.93 11.14
CA GLU A 90 8.81 8.23 11.88
C GLU A 90 9.22 6.92 11.19
N PHE A 91 8.52 6.50 10.13
CA PHE A 91 8.89 5.30 9.38
C PHE A 91 10.13 5.54 8.54
N ASP A 92 11.11 4.66 8.69
CA ASP A 92 12.29 4.63 7.84
C ASP A 92 11.89 4.27 6.40
N GLN A 93 12.32 5.10 5.46
CA GLN A 93 12.02 4.92 4.05
C GLN A 93 12.67 3.65 3.49
N ASN A 94 13.88 3.30 3.93
CA ASN A 94 14.57 2.10 3.46
C ASN A 94 13.84 0.82 3.92
N MET A 95 13.40 0.79 5.18
CA MET A 95 12.53 -0.27 5.70
C MET A 95 11.27 -0.44 4.83
N LEU A 96 10.58 0.65 4.48
CA LEU A 96 9.36 0.59 3.65
C LEU A 96 9.64 0.09 2.24
N GLN A 97 10.75 0.50 1.62
CA GLN A 97 11.15 0.03 0.30
C GLN A 97 11.48 -1.46 0.31
N ALA A 98 12.28 -1.92 1.29
CA ALA A 98 12.64 -3.33 1.44
C ALA A 98 11.41 -4.24 1.60
N MET A 99 10.37 -3.77 2.31
CA MET A 99 9.10 -4.50 2.44
C MET A 99 8.40 -4.71 1.09
N VAL A 100 8.49 -3.75 0.17
CA VAL A 100 7.83 -3.80 -1.15
C VAL A 100 8.67 -4.55 -2.18
N GLU A 101 10.00 -4.44 -2.15
CA GLU A 101 10.91 -5.14 -3.07
C GLU A 101 10.71 -6.67 -3.07
N GLY A 102 10.39 -7.24 -1.90
CA GLY A 102 10.15 -8.68 -1.74
C GLY A 102 8.86 -9.20 -2.40
N VAL A 103 7.93 -8.33 -2.81
CA VAL A 103 6.61 -8.71 -3.33
C VAL A 103 6.70 -9.69 -4.50
N ARG A 104 7.59 -9.44 -5.47
CA ARG A 104 7.73 -10.33 -6.64
C ARG A 104 8.21 -11.72 -6.25
N LYS A 105 9.11 -11.83 -5.27
CA LYS A 105 9.57 -13.12 -4.74
C LYS A 105 8.43 -13.84 -4.02
N LYS A 106 7.66 -13.12 -3.20
CA LYS A 106 6.49 -13.65 -2.50
C LYS A 106 5.45 -14.21 -3.46
N LEU A 107 5.05 -13.44 -4.47
CA LEU A 107 4.08 -13.89 -5.48
C LEU A 107 4.56 -15.13 -6.24
N ARG A 108 5.85 -15.22 -6.57
CA ARG A 108 6.42 -16.40 -7.23
C ARG A 108 6.41 -17.64 -6.33
N ALA A 109 6.75 -17.49 -5.05
CA ALA A 109 6.66 -18.59 -4.09
C ALA A 109 5.20 -19.06 -3.94
N MET A 110 4.25 -18.13 -3.80
CA MET A 110 2.82 -18.46 -3.73
C MET A 110 2.33 -19.23 -4.95
N TRP A 111 2.77 -18.81 -6.14
CA TRP A 111 2.42 -19.48 -7.39
C TRP A 111 3.02 -20.89 -7.49
N ARG A 112 4.25 -21.10 -7.01
CA ARG A 112 4.94 -22.40 -7.09
C ARG A 112 4.52 -23.39 -6.01
N ASP A 113 4.48 -22.93 -4.77
CA ASP A 113 4.49 -23.76 -3.57
C ASP A 113 3.20 -23.56 -2.74
N GLY A 114 2.24 -22.78 -3.26
CA GLY A 114 0.95 -22.50 -2.63
C GLY A 114 0.93 -21.22 -1.78
N LEU A 115 -0.28 -20.74 -1.51
CA LEU A 115 -0.58 -19.43 -0.93
C LEU A 115 0.15 -19.10 0.40
N TYR A 116 0.47 -20.11 1.20
CA TYR A 116 1.10 -19.98 2.52
C TYR A 116 2.61 -20.30 2.53
N SER A 117 3.22 -20.46 1.36
CA SER A 117 4.65 -20.74 1.22
C SER A 117 5.57 -19.57 1.59
N VAL A 118 5.01 -18.37 1.72
CA VAL A 118 5.74 -17.18 2.18
C VAL A 118 5.79 -17.15 3.71
N ARG A 119 7.01 -17.20 4.25
CA ARG A 119 7.32 -16.88 5.64
C ARG A 119 7.85 -15.46 5.75
#